data_AF-A0A3C1C2Z8-F1
#
_entry.id   AF-A0A3C1C2Z8-F1
#
_cell.length_a   1.000
_cell.length_b   1.000
_cell.length_c   1.000
_cell.angle_alpha   90.00
_cell.angle_beta   90.00
_cell.angle_gamma   90.00
#
_symmetry.space_group_name_H-M   'P 1'
#
loop_
_entity.id
_entity.type
_entity.pdbx_description
1 polymer ?
#
loop_
_entity_poly.entity_id
_entity_poly.type
_entity_poly.pdbx_seq_one_letter_code
_entity_poly.pdbx_strand_id
1 'polypeptide(L)' 'MLSLLHILAMLLLFSLSIFVHELGHFLAARAFGMVADVFSIGM' A
#
# COMPACT_ATOMS: atom_id res chain seq x y z
N MET A 1 -3.78 -24.51 14.34
CA MET A 1 -4.56 -23.30 14.65
C MET A 1 -3.76 -22.01 14.49
N LEU A 2 -2.57 -21.87 15.07
CA LEU A 2 -1.76 -20.65 14.88
C LEU A 2 -1.33 -20.39 13.43
N SER A 3 -1.08 -21.41 12.60
CA SER A 3 -0.58 -21.21 11.23
C SER A 3 -1.51 -20.38 10.36
N LEU A 4 -2.84 -20.57 10.47
CA LEU A 4 -3.81 -19.77 9.72
C LEU A 4 -3.76 -18.30 10.13
N LEU A 5 -3.63 -18.03 11.43
CA LEU A 5 -3.52 -16.68 11.96
C LEU A 5 -2.23 -15.99 11.49
N HIS A 6 -1.10 -16.71 11.42
CA HIS A 6 0.14 -16.18 10.86
C HIS A 6 0.03 -15.87 9.36
N ILE A 7 -0.62 -16.73 8.58
CA ILE A 7 -0.85 -16.48 7.15
C ILE A 7 -1.70 -15.22 6.96
N LEU A 8 -2.78 -15.07 7.73
CA LEU A 8 -3.63 -13.89 7.69
C LEU A 8 -2.87 -12.63 8.13
N ALA A 9 -2.07 -12.72 9.18
CA ALA A 9 -1.23 -11.62 9.63
C ALA A 9 -0.21 -11.21 8.56
N MET A 10 0.42 -12.18 7.89
CA MET A 10 1.37 -11.91 6.81
C MET A 10 0.68 -11.20 5.64
N LEU A 11 -0.47 -11.70 5.18
CA LEU A 11 -1.24 -11.06 4.11
C LEU A 11 -1.66 -9.64 4.47
N LEU A 12 -2.14 -9.42 5.70
CA LEU A 12 -2.58 -8.10 6.15
C LEU A 12 -1.41 -7.12 6.22
N LEU A 13 -0.30 -7.50 6.86
CA LEU A 13 0.86 -6.64 7.02
C LEU A 13 1.51 -6.31 5.67
N PHE A 14 1.63 -7.29 4.78
CA PHE A 14 2.21 -7.07 3.46
C PHE A 14 1.32 -6.19 2.58
N SER A 15 0.01 -6.45 2.57
CA SER A 15 -0.95 -5.61 1.82
C SER A 15 -0.99 -4.18 2.34
N LEU A 16 -0.96 -4.00 3.67
CA LEU A 16 -0.91 -2.67 4.29
C LEU A 16 0.41 -1.95 3.97
N SER A 17 1.54 -2.67 3.97
CA SER A 17 2.82 -2.09 3.62
C SER A 17 2.85 -1.60 2.18
N ILE A 18 2.32 -2.38 1.23
CA ILE A 18 2.21 -1.96 -0.18
C ILE A 18 1.26 -0.77 -0.32
N PHE A 19 0.11 -0.80 0.35
CA PHE A 19 -0.83 0.33 0.37
C PHE A 19 -0.16 1.63 0.82
N VAL A 20 0.55 1.60 1.94
CA VAL A 20 1.23 2.79 2.49
C VAL A 20 2.36 3.25 1.56
N HIS A 21 3.08 2.32 0.93
CA HIS A 21 4.15 2.63 -0.02
C HIS A 21 3.63 3.41 -1.24
N GLU A 22 2.62 2.87 -1.92
CA GLU A 22 2.01 3.53 -3.08
C GLU A 22 1.33 4.85 -2.68
N LEU A 23 0.70 4.89 -1.49
CA LEU A 23 0.07 6.11 -0.99
C LEU A 23 1.12 7.19 -0.75
N GLY A 24 2.28 6.82 -0.23
CA GLY A 24 3.42 7.72 -0.07
C GLY A 24 3.88 8.32 -1.40
N HIS A 25 4.00 7.50 -2.45
CA HIS A 25 4.33 7.99 -3.79
C HIS A 25 3.27 8.95 -4.35
N PHE A 26 1.98 8.60 -4.21
CA PHE A 26 0.87 9.43 -4.68
C PHE A 26 0.83 10.78 -3.96
N LEU A 27 0.96 10.78 -2.63
CA LEU A 27 0.96 12.00 -1.83
C LEU A 27 2.19 12.85 -2.10
N ALA A 28 3.36 12.25 -2.22
CA ALA A 28 4.59 12.96 -2.58
C ALA A 28 4.45 13.60 -3.96
N ALA A 29 3.94 12.87 -4.96
CA ALA A 29 3.70 13.40 -6.29
C ALA A 29 2.81 14.66 -6.26
N ARG A 30 1.69 14.59 -5.53
CA ARG A 30 0.79 15.74 -5.37
C ARG A 30 1.44 16.91 -4.61
N ALA A 31 2.22 16.62 -3.57
CA ALA A 31 2.92 17.64 -2.80
C ALA A 31 3.97 18.39 -3.62
N PHE A 32 4.61 17.71 -4.59
CA PHE A 32 5.57 18.32 -5.52
C PHE A 32 4.92 18.87 -6.80
N GLY A 33 3.59 18.97 -6.86
CA GLY A 33 2.87 19.57 -7.98
C GLY A 33 2.77 18.68 -9.23
N MET A 34 3.04 17.38 -9.10
CA MET A 34 2.84 16.42 -10.19
C MET A 34 1.35 16.05 -10.29
N VAL A 35 0.87 15.87 -11.52
CA VAL A 35 -0.49 15.40 -11.79
C VAL A 35 -0.56 13.91 -11.50
N ALA A 36 -1.23 13.55 -10.41
CA ALA A 36 -1.55 12.18 -10.04
C ALA A 36 -3.07 12.11 -9.82
N ASP A 37 -3.80 11.69 -10.86
CA ASP A 37 -5.27 11.70 -10.87
C ASP A 37 -5.89 10.46 -10.20
N VAL A 38 -5.18 9.33 -10.24
CA VAL A 38 -5.67 8.05 -9.74
C VAL A 38 -4.63 7.42 -8.81
N PHE A 39 -5.09 7.02 -7.62
CA PHE A 39 -4.33 6.17 -6.73
C PHE A 39 -4.53 4.71 -7.13
N SER A 40 -3.44 3.98 -7.36
CA SER A 40 -3.46 2.56 -7.71
C SER A 40 -2.59 1.76 -6.73
N ILE A 41 -2.90 0.48 -6.58
CA ILE A 41 -2.13 -0.48 -5.78
C ILE A 41 -1.81 -1.65 -6.70
N GLY A 42 -0.54 -1.80 -7.09
CA GLY A 42 -0.11 -2.82 -8.05
C GLY A 42 0.10 -2.23 -9.44
N MET A 43 -0.43 -2.90 -10.48
CA MET A 43 -0.45 -2.43 -11.87
C MET A 43 -1.85 -1.99 -12.27
#